data_AF-A0AAW0R095-F1
#
_entry.id   AF-A0AAW0R095-F1
#
_cell.length_a   1.000
_cell.length_b   1.000
_cell.length_c   1.000
_cell.angle_alpha   90.00
_cell.angle_beta   90.00
_cell.angle_gamma   90.00
#
_symmetry.space_group_name_H-M   'P 1'
#
loop_
_entity.id
_entity.type
_entity.pdbx_description
1 polymer ?
#
loop_
_entity_poly.entity_id
_entity_poly.type
_entity_poly.pdbx_seq_one_letter_code
_entity_poly.pdbx_strand_id
1 'polypeptide(L)'
;MADTSSASLTPGLEWHRDTPCNTETFKSDAEAEQATQAIKRNLQALSRLDALISVSLGGRPPIFVDARAGQSPAKIIDHCNDTPDAELTIKPHYIFQFAEGTLEPRLAIFKDAFFHEAYKPKGSIAVAIKFCDLLGPNPPRPLQKYTPEAFPRLPMPTTDLDQVKRDIKEFGYGFVKDALTPAEVGILKKAVEEQAAGETAAGVAKNDGGPLQPNQRVWVLTNKGDEFLDLLNHPLIDEMVPWMLGDYPNLHSYFANIARPGGQPMQLHTDQLAIQPPIRTVTFGMNIMWLLNDFTEKNGGTRIYPGSHNGNVAPEDVFDIDGSIAAQAPAGTAMVFESRLWHATGPNTNESGERPAIIMFFMRSYIRLQEQNPLSLRHEVAPKLTDRHKRFMGYCSTGAAGGLDGEVREGIIAERKDDCVGRVRVSPA
;
A
#
# COMPACT_ATOMS: atom_id res chain seq x y z
N MET A 1 10.34 54.70 -13.38
CA MET A 1 9.58 53.56 -13.91
C MET A 1 9.26 52.67 -12.73
N ALA A 2 7.98 52.56 -12.38
CA ALA A 2 7.52 51.88 -11.18
C ALA A 2 7.76 50.38 -11.30
N ASP A 3 8.34 49.82 -10.24
CA ASP A 3 8.49 48.38 -10.01
C ASP A 3 7.12 47.79 -9.69
N THR A 4 6.43 47.29 -10.70
CA THR A 4 5.23 46.47 -10.52
C THR A 4 5.66 45.03 -10.25
N SER A 5 6.27 44.79 -9.09
CA SER A 5 6.20 43.46 -8.51
C SER A 5 4.72 43.20 -8.22
N SER A 6 4.10 42.29 -8.96
CA SER A 6 2.73 41.87 -8.67
C SER A 6 2.76 41.18 -7.30
N ALA A 7 2.47 41.94 -6.24
CA ALA A 7 2.18 41.36 -4.95
C ALA A 7 1.01 40.40 -5.18
N SER A 8 1.26 39.09 -5.14
CA SER A 8 0.18 38.11 -5.23
C SER A 8 -0.81 38.45 -4.11
N LEU A 9 -2.10 38.56 -4.44
CA LEU A 9 -3.17 38.89 -3.48
C LEU A 9 -3.43 37.77 -2.45
N THR A 10 -2.48 36.86 -2.28
CA THR A 10 -2.57 35.65 -1.49
C THR A 10 -1.39 35.56 -0.52
N PRO A 11 -1.34 36.40 0.53
CA PRO A 11 -0.42 36.18 1.64
C PRO A 11 -0.71 34.80 2.27
N GLY A 12 0.30 33.93 2.37
CA GLY A 12 0.20 32.66 3.12
C GLY A 12 -0.30 31.43 2.34
N LEU A 13 -0.43 31.49 1.01
CA LEU A 13 -0.75 30.33 0.16
C LEU A 13 0.48 29.73 -0.54
N GLU A 14 1.68 30.25 -0.27
CA GLU A 14 2.88 29.48 -0.55
C GLU A 14 2.85 28.26 0.35
N TRP A 15 2.43 27.12 -0.21
CA TRP A 15 2.82 25.83 0.32
C TRP A 15 4.33 25.89 0.41
N HIS A 16 4.86 26.09 1.63
CA HIS A 16 6.29 26.19 1.84
C HIS A 16 6.92 25.04 1.08
N ARG A 17 7.82 25.36 0.14
CA ARG A 17 8.65 24.36 -0.54
C ARG A 17 9.57 23.63 0.44
N ASP A 18 9.51 23.99 1.72
CA ASP A 18 9.76 23.09 2.84
C ASP A 18 8.76 21.93 2.76
N THR A 19 9.04 21.06 1.80
CA THR A 19 8.54 19.70 1.70
C THR A 19 8.44 19.16 3.14
N PRO A 20 7.34 18.54 3.56
CA PRO A 20 7.27 17.81 4.82
C PRO A 20 8.40 16.79 4.99
N CYS A 21 9.17 16.52 3.94
CA CYS A 21 10.31 15.61 3.85
C CYS A 21 11.69 16.26 4.11
N ASN A 22 11.88 17.58 4.10
CA ASN A 22 13.20 18.16 4.41
C ASN A 22 13.32 18.41 5.91
N THR A 23 14.03 17.52 6.60
CA THR A 23 14.08 17.52 8.06
C THR A 23 15.44 17.84 8.65
N GLU A 24 16.47 18.01 7.83
CA GLU A 24 17.72 18.64 8.27
C GLU A 24 17.46 20.06 8.79
N THR A 25 16.34 20.67 8.34
CA THR A 25 15.88 22.01 8.73
C THR A 25 14.67 22.01 9.68
N PHE A 26 14.07 20.86 10.01
CA PHE A 26 12.88 20.81 10.87
C PHE A 26 13.24 21.09 12.34
N LYS A 27 12.93 22.31 12.80
CA LYS A 27 13.35 22.83 14.11
C LYS A 27 12.20 23.47 14.92
N SER A 28 10.97 22.98 14.78
CA SER A 28 9.87 23.47 15.63
C SER A 28 10.04 22.98 17.07
N ASP A 29 10.54 23.83 17.96
CA ASP A 29 10.75 23.48 19.38
C ASP A 29 9.44 23.21 20.11
N ALA A 30 8.37 23.91 19.72
CA ALA A 30 7.02 23.65 20.20
C ALA A 30 6.56 22.22 19.88
N GLU A 31 6.79 21.74 18.65
CA GLU A 31 6.46 20.36 18.30
C GLU A 31 7.38 19.34 18.99
N ALA A 32 8.68 19.62 19.19
CA ALA A 32 9.53 18.71 19.96
C ALA A 32 9.04 18.54 21.41
N GLU A 33 8.71 19.66 22.05
CA GLU A 33 8.23 19.67 23.43
C GLU A 33 6.92 18.91 23.53
N GLN A 34 5.97 19.18 22.62
CA GLN A 34 4.71 18.46 22.57
C GLN A 34 4.96 16.94 22.41
N ALA A 35 5.91 16.53 21.55
CA ALA A 35 6.22 15.11 21.26
C ALA A 35 6.76 14.43 22.51
N THR A 36 7.66 15.11 23.20
CA THR A 36 8.20 14.67 24.48
C THR A 36 7.09 14.54 25.53
N GLN A 37 6.13 15.46 25.59
CA GLN A 37 4.97 15.36 26.50
C GLN A 37 4.03 14.20 26.14
N ALA A 38 3.85 13.89 24.85
CA ALA A 38 3.09 12.71 24.43
C ALA A 38 3.77 11.40 24.85
N ILE A 39 5.11 11.31 24.76
CA ILE A 39 5.88 10.17 25.28
C ILE A 39 5.74 10.08 26.81
N LYS A 40 5.92 11.20 27.53
CA LYS A 40 5.77 11.28 29.00
C LYS A 40 4.41 10.78 29.49
N ARG A 41 3.33 11.16 28.81
CA ARG A 41 1.96 10.70 29.13
C ARG A 41 1.77 9.19 28.99
N ASN A 42 2.58 8.54 28.16
CA ASN A 42 2.48 7.10 27.86
C ASN A 42 3.55 6.23 28.56
N LEU A 43 4.33 6.77 29.50
CA LEU A 43 5.42 6.00 30.15
C LEU A 43 4.96 4.71 30.84
N GLN A 44 3.73 4.68 31.35
CA GLN A 44 3.15 3.46 31.93
C GLN A 44 2.88 2.38 30.87
N ALA A 45 2.40 2.76 29.68
CA ALA A 45 2.19 1.83 28.58
C ALA A 45 3.53 1.37 28.01
N LEU A 46 4.48 2.30 27.89
CA LEU A 46 5.85 2.05 27.40
C LEU A 46 6.66 1.10 28.28
N SER A 47 6.32 0.90 29.56
CA SER A 47 6.91 -0.16 30.39
C SER A 47 6.75 -1.57 29.82
N ARG A 48 5.81 -1.77 28.88
CA ARG A 48 5.63 -3.04 28.17
C ARG A 48 6.64 -3.25 27.04
N LEU A 49 7.47 -2.24 26.72
CA LEU A 49 8.44 -2.31 25.63
C LEU A 49 9.50 -3.38 25.93
N ASP A 50 9.98 -3.45 27.18
CA ASP A 50 11.06 -4.33 27.66
C ASP A 50 12.37 -4.12 26.88
N ALA A 51 12.71 -2.85 26.64
CA ALA A 51 13.87 -2.46 25.84
C ALA A 51 14.34 -1.04 26.21
N LEU A 52 15.54 -0.70 25.75
CA LEU A 52 16.06 0.66 25.66
C LEU A 52 15.94 1.15 24.22
N ILE A 53 15.21 2.25 23.99
CA ILE A 53 15.10 2.87 22.65
C ILE A 53 15.62 4.30 22.68
N SER A 54 16.41 4.65 21.65
CA SER A 54 16.86 6.01 21.37
C SER A 54 15.93 6.66 20.35
N VAL A 55 15.42 7.86 20.65
CA VAL A 55 14.45 8.57 19.80
C VAL A 55 14.95 9.98 19.48
N SER A 56 15.27 10.22 18.22
CA SER A 56 15.65 11.54 17.70
C SER A 56 14.44 12.23 17.08
N LEU A 57 14.05 13.37 17.65
CA LEU A 57 12.89 14.17 17.23
C LEU A 57 13.27 15.18 16.14
N GLY A 58 13.33 14.70 14.88
CA GLY A 58 13.93 15.40 13.74
C GLY A 58 15.46 15.38 13.82
N GLY A 59 16.11 16.50 13.46
CA GLY A 59 17.58 16.64 13.55
C GLY A 59 18.13 16.92 14.96
N ARG A 60 17.38 16.61 16.03
CA ARG A 60 17.77 16.90 17.42
C ARG A 60 18.58 15.75 18.04
N PRO A 61 19.36 16.02 19.12
CA PRO A 61 19.92 14.96 19.94
C PRO A 61 18.83 14.00 20.43
N PRO A 62 19.13 12.70 20.53
CA PRO A 62 18.14 11.72 20.97
C PRO A 62 17.80 11.88 22.44
N ILE A 63 16.55 11.55 22.77
CA ILE A 63 16.15 11.16 24.13
C ILE A 63 16.13 9.64 24.20
N PHE A 64 16.34 9.07 25.38
CA PHE A 64 16.27 7.63 25.59
C PHE A 64 15.05 7.28 26.42
N VAL A 65 14.29 6.27 25.99
CA VAL A 65 13.21 5.67 26.77
C VAL A 65 13.71 4.34 27.30
N ASP A 66 14.00 4.29 28.60
CA ASP A 66 14.44 3.10 29.32
C ASP A 66 13.21 2.40 29.93
N ALA A 67 12.83 1.28 29.32
CA ALA A 67 11.74 0.43 29.73
C ALA A 67 12.21 -1.00 30.04
N ARG A 68 13.51 -1.19 30.32
CA ARG A 68 14.08 -2.50 30.67
C ARG A 68 13.54 -3.01 32.01
N ALA A 69 13.69 -4.31 32.25
CA ALA A 69 13.23 -4.98 33.47
C ALA A 69 13.45 -4.16 34.76
N GLY A 70 12.35 -3.92 35.49
CA GLY A 70 12.35 -3.12 36.72
C GLY A 70 11.94 -1.65 36.56
N GLN A 71 11.77 -1.15 35.33
CA GLN A 71 11.29 0.23 35.08
C GLN A 71 9.78 0.27 34.82
N SER A 72 8.99 0.48 35.89
CA SER A 72 7.55 0.73 35.79
C SER A 72 7.14 1.94 36.67
N PRO A 73 6.79 3.11 36.09
CA PRO A 73 6.72 3.40 34.65
C PRO A 73 8.11 3.47 33.99
N ALA A 74 8.15 3.43 32.65
CA ALA A 74 9.37 3.67 31.88
C ALA A 74 9.95 5.07 32.20
N LYS A 75 11.24 5.27 31.94
CA LYS A 75 11.92 6.54 32.21
C LYS A 75 12.44 7.18 30.93
N ILE A 76 12.31 8.50 30.85
CA ILE A 76 13.05 9.30 29.86
C ILE A 76 14.35 9.74 30.50
N ILE A 77 15.47 9.50 29.82
CA ILE A 77 16.80 9.99 30.21
C ILE A 77 17.46 10.67 29.01
N ASP A 78 18.17 11.77 29.26
CA ASP A 78 18.80 12.58 28.21
C ASP A 78 20.11 11.97 27.70
N HIS A 79 20.72 11.09 28.51
CA HIS A 79 21.99 10.43 28.20
C HIS A 79 21.95 8.97 28.66
N CYS A 80 22.42 8.08 27.81
CA CYS A 80 22.63 6.67 28.12
C CYS A 80 23.94 6.21 27.48
N ASN A 81 24.76 5.46 28.23
CA ASN A 81 26.00 4.87 27.72
C ASN A 81 25.78 3.46 27.14
N ASP A 82 24.62 2.86 27.41
CA ASP A 82 24.27 1.54 26.92
C ASP A 82 23.86 1.63 25.44
N THR A 83 24.17 0.58 24.66
CA THR A 83 23.68 0.48 23.28
C THR A 83 22.16 0.25 23.29
N PRO A 84 21.36 1.11 22.63
CA PRO A 84 19.93 0.92 22.57
C PRO A 84 19.55 -0.29 21.70
N ASP A 85 18.46 -0.96 22.04
CA ASP A 85 17.90 -2.07 21.25
C ASP A 85 17.36 -1.58 19.91
N ALA A 86 16.91 -0.32 19.84
CA ALA A 86 16.51 0.34 18.61
C ALA A 86 16.85 1.84 18.63
N GLU A 87 17.12 2.40 17.45
CA GLU A 87 17.27 3.84 17.22
C GLU A 87 16.25 4.30 16.19
N LEU A 88 15.47 5.33 16.53
CA LEU A 88 14.41 5.88 15.71
C LEU A 88 14.59 7.39 15.53
N THR A 89 14.83 7.83 14.30
CA THR A 89 14.67 9.25 13.91
C THR A 89 13.26 9.45 13.38
N ILE A 90 12.52 10.41 13.93
CA ILE A 90 11.11 10.61 13.58
C ILE A 90 10.69 12.08 13.64
N LYS A 91 9.75 12.47 12.78
CA LYS A 91 9.14 13.80 12.83
C LYS A 91 8.32 13.96 14.11
N PRO A 92 8.50 15.06 14.87
CA PRO A 92 7.77 15.25 16.12
C PRO A 92 6.23 15.13 15.97
N HIS A 93 5.66 15.65 14.88
CA HIS A 93 4.20 15.55 14.68
C HIS A 93 3.65 14.13 14.52
N TYR A 94 4.46 13.16 14.06
CA TYR A 94 4.00 11.77 13.99
C TYR A 94 3.73 11.20 15.38
N ILE A 95 4.48 11.62 16.40
CA ILE A 95 4.26 11.20 17.79
C ILE A 95 2.86 11.60 18.28
N PHE A 96 2.35 12.78 17.88
CA PHE A 96 0.96 13.18 18.20
C PHE A 96 -0.04 12.33 17.45
N GLN A 97 0.22 12.11 16.17
CA GLN A 97 -0.71 11.37 15.33
C GLN A 97 -0.79 9.91 15.78
N PHE A 98 0.28 9.32 16.30
CA PHE A 98 0.22 8.02 16.97
C PHE A 98 -0.66 8.10 18.23
N ALA A 99 -0.41 9.06 19.11
CA ALA A 99 -1.15 9.22 20.37
C ALA A 99 -2.65 9.49 20.16
N GLU A 100 -3.01 10.14 19.06
CA GLU A 100 -4.39 10.40 18.65
C GLU A 100 -5.01 9.26 17.82
N GLY A 101 -4.21 8.27 17.42
CA GLY A 101 -4.64 7.17 16.55
C GLY A 101 -4.97 7.62 15.12
N THR A 102 -4.36 8.70 14.64
CA THR A 102 -4.59 9.28 13.31
C THR A 102 -3.52 8.89 12.28
N LEU A 103 -2.44 8.23 12.71
CA LEU A 103 -1.39 7.73 11.84
C LEU A 103 -0.97 6.30 12.24
N GLU A 104 -0.89 5.42 11.26
CA GLU A 104 -0.38 4.05 11.42
C GLU A 104 1.15 4.04 11.61
N PRO A 105 1.67 3.49 12.71
CA PRO A 105 3.10 3.39 12.98
C PRO A 105 3.93 2.79 11.84
N ARG A 106 3.47 1.68 11.24
CA ARG A 106 4.17 0.99 10.15
C ARG A 106 4.24 1.82 8.87
N LEU A 107 3.22 2.63 8.59
CA LEU A 107 3.29 3.58 7.48
C LEU A 107 4.31 4.68 7.79
N ALA A 108 4.20 5.28 8.96
CA ALA A 108 4.96 6.48 9.33
C ALA A 108 6.47 6.25 9.36
N ILE A 109 6.94 5.20 10.03
CA ILE A 109 8.37 4.98 10.23
C ILE A 109 9.10 4.54 8.96
N PHE A 110 8.39 3.96 7.98
CA PHE A 110 8.99 3.48 6.73
C PHE A 110 8.75 4.39 5.53
N LYS A 111 7.68 5.20 5.53
CA LYS A 111 7.38 6.14 4.45
C LYS A 111 8.53 7.12 4.20
N ASP A 112 9.06 7.73 5.26
CA ASP A 112 10.17 8.68 5.13
C ASP A 112 11.51 7.98 4.93
N ALA A 113 11.71 6.80 5.56
CA ALA A 113 12.89 5.97 5.38
C ALA A 113 13.10 5.51 3.92
N PHE A 114 12.01 5.43 3.14
CA PHE A 114 12.08 5.11 1.71
C PHE A 114 12.84 6.18 0.90
N PHE A 115 12.76 7.45 1.31
CA PHE A 115 13.38 8.58 0.60
C PHE A 115 14.63 9.11 1.31
N HIS A 116 14.80 8.82 2.59
CA HIS A 116 15.84 9.40 3.44
C HIS A 116 16.43 8.35 4.40
N GLU A 117 17.67 7.92 4.16
CA GLU A 117 18.35 6.88 4.97
C GLU A 117 18.43 7.25 6.47
N ALA A 118 18.49 8.54 6.80
CA ALA A 118 18.51 9.02 8.19
C ALA A 118 17.27 8.62 9.02
N TYR A 119 16.14 8.33 8.35
CA TYR A 119 14.89 7.89 8.98
C TYR A 119 14.77 6.39 9.12
N LYS A 120 15.67 5.62 8.50
CA LYS A 120 15.63 4.17 8.57
C LYS A 120 15.90 3.75 10.02
N PRO A 121 14.93 3.07 10.68
CA PRO A 121 15.16 2.59 12.03
C PRO A 121 16.36 1.65 12.06
N LYS A 122 17.16 1.73 13.12
CA LYS A 122 18.32 0.85 13.35
C LYS A 122 18.07 -0.05 14.54
N GLY A 123 18.76 -1.19 14.59
CA GLY A 123 18.55 -2.20 15.62
C GLY A 123 17.26 -2.98 15.37
N SER A 124 16.52 -3.26 16.44
CA SER A 124 15.28 -4.04 16.41
C SER A 124 14.11 -3.24 15.84
N ILE A 125 13.67 -3.60 14.64
CA ILE A 125 12.47 -3.06 14.01
C ILE A 125 11.23 -3.31 14.88
N ALA A 126 11.15 -4.48 15.50
CA ALA A 126 10.06 -4.83 16.41
C ALA A 126 9.97 -3.89 17.62
N VAL A 127 11.10 -3.50 18.21
CA VAL A 127 11.13 -2.53 19.31
C VAL A 127 10.69 -1.15 18.82
N ALA A 128 11.14 -0.68 17.66
CA ALA A 128 10.74 0.61 17.10
C ALA A 128 9.23 0.69 16.80
N ILE A 129 8.66 -0.36 16.18
CA ILE A 129 7.21 -0.45 15.92
C ILE A 129 6.43 -0.50 17.23
N LYS A 130 6.84 -1.36 18.18
CA LYS A 130 6.16 -1.52 19.46
C LYS A 130 6.19 -0.24 20.30
N PHE A 131 7.29 0.53 20.26
CA PHE A 131 7.35 1.86 20.86
C PHE A 131 6.24 2.77 20.31
N CYS A 132 6.12 2.87 18.98
CA CYS A 132 5.09 3.70 18.33
C CYS A 132 3.66 3.17 18.59
N ASP A 133 3.44 1.86 18.53
CA ASP A 133 2.14 1.24 18.82
C ASP A 133 1.69 1.55 20.27
N LEU A 134 2.61 1.49 21.24
CA LEU A 134 2.33 1.77 22.66
C LEU A 134 2.07 3.25 22.97
N LEU A 135 2.38 4.17 22.06
CA LEU A 135 1.97 5.57 22.17
C LEU A 135 0.49 5.76 21.82
N GLY A 136 -0.06 4.88 20.98
CA GLY A 136 -1.42 4.99 20.47
C GLY A 136 -2.50 4.42 21.40
N PRO A 137 -3.77 4.77 21.16
CA PRO A 137 -4.88 4.40 22.04
C PRO A 137 -5.23 2.90 21.99
N ASN A 138 -4.97 2.24 20.86
CA ASN A 138 -5.36 0.85 20.60
C ASN A 138 -4.24 0.11 19.85
N PRO A 139 -3.13 -0.27 20.53
CA PRO A 139 -2.05 -1.01 19.89
C PRO A 139 -2.56 -2.32 19.27
N PRO A 140 -2.14 -2.65 18.03
CA PRO A 140 -2.54 -3.89 17.39
C PRO A 140 -1.97 -5.11 18.13
N ARG A 141 -2.68 -6.23 18.03
CA ARG A 141 -2.14 -7.53 18.46
C ARG A 141 -1.18 -8.07 17.37
N PRO A 142 -0.17 -8.87 17.75
CA PRO A 142 0.66 -9.58 16.78
C PRO A 142 -0.19 -10.46 15.86
N LEU A 143 0.32 -10.69 14.64
CA LEU A 143 -0.30 -11.61 13.69
C LEU A 143 -0.32 -13.04 14.26
N GLN A 144 -1.41 -13.76 14.00
CA GLN A 144 -1.50 -15.17 14.32
C GLN A 144 -0.66 -15.95 13.29
N LYS A 145 0.41 -16.58 13.75
CA LYS A 145 1.22 -17.48 12.92
C LYS A 145 0.41 -18.70 12.51
N TYR A 146 0.62 -19.18 11.29
CA TYR A 146 0.00 -20.41 10.82
C TYR A 146 0.53 -21.62 11.59
N THR A 147 -0.38 -22.43 12.10
CA THR A 147 -0.13 -23.82 12.49
C THR A 147 -1.27 -24.71 11.98
N PRO A 148 -1.04 -25.99 11.68
CA PRO A 148 -2.09 -26.91 11.25
C PRO A 148 -3.25 -27.03 12.25
N GLU A 149 -2.98 -26.87 13.54
CA GLU A 149 -4.00 -26.93 14.61
C GLU A 149 -4.87 -25.68 14.64
N ALA A 150 -4.27 -24.50 14.45
CA ALA A 150 -4.98 -23.23 14.40
C ALA A 150 -5.77 -23.04 13.10
N PHE A 151 -5.30 -23.63 12.01
CA PHE A 151 -5.88 -23.53 10.67
C PHE A 151 -6.06 -24.94 10.09
N PRO A 152 -7.10 -25.69 10.53
CA PRO A 152 -7.31 -27.08 10.11
C PRO A 152 -7.66 -27.22 8.63
N ARG A 153 -8.03 -26.12 7.99
CA ARG A 153 -8.22 -26.01 6.54
C ARG A 153 -7.63 -24.69 6.06
N LEU A 154 -7.24 -24.67 4.79
CA LEU A 154 -6.91 -23.47 4.05
C LEU A 154 -7.75 -23.42 2.76
N PRO A 155 -8.01 -22.23 2.21
CA PRO A 155 -8.60 -22.08 0.88
C PRO A 155 -7.83 -22.88 -0.17
N MET A 156 -8.56 -23.62 -0.99
CA MET A 156 -8.04 -24.41 -2.11
C MET A 156 -8.69 -23.95 -3.42
N PRO A 157 -8.00 -24.07 -4.57
CA PRO A 157 -8.60 -23.76 -5.87
C PRO A 157 -9.91 -24.51 -6.10
N THR A 158 -10.99 -23.76 -6.35
CA THR A 158 -12.32 -24.29 -6.65
C THR A 158 -13.01 -23.47 -7.74
N THR A 159 -13.93 -24.08 -8.48
CA THR A 159 -14.81 -23.38 -9.43
C THR A 159 -16.11 -22.89 -8.78
N ASP A 160 -16.38 -23.27 -7.52
CA ASP A 160 -17.52 -22.77 -6.73
C ASP A 160 -17.21 -21.37 -6.18
N LEU A 161 -17.75 -20.34 -6.84
CA LEU A 161 -17.57 -18.95 -6.41
C LEU A 161 -18.17 -18.66 -5.02
N ASP A 162 -19.20 -19.38 -4.59
CA ASP A 162 -19.73 -19.21 -3.24
C ASP A 162 -18.78 -19.77 -2.20
N GLN A 163 -18.05 -20.84 -2.52
CA GLN A 163 -16.95 -21.32 -1.68
C GLN A 163 -15.82 -20.30 -1.62
N VAL A 164 -15.43 -19.70 -2.75
CA VAL A 164 -14.42 -18.62 -2.77
C VAL A 164 -14.85 -17.45 -1.89
N LYS A 165 -16.12 -17.02 -1.99
CA LYS A 165 -16.69 -15.96 -1.14
C LYS A 165 -16.67 -16.34 0.36
N ARG A 166 -16.94 -17.60 0.71
CA ARG A 166 -16.82 -18.11 2.09
C ARG A 166 -15.36 -18.07 2.58
N ASP A 167 -14.44 -18.51 1.73
CA ASP A 167 -13.00 -18.53 2.05
C ASP A 167 -12.45 -17.12 2.25
N ILE A 168 -12.83 -16.16 1.42
CA ILE A 168 -12.44 -14.75 1.62
C ILE A 168 -12.99 -14.19 2.92
N LYS A 169 -14.24 -14.50 3.28
CA LYS A 169 -14.80 -14.06 4.58
C LYS A 169 -14.01 -14.62 5.76
N GLU A 170 -13.65 -15.90 5.71
CA GLU A 170 -12.98 -16.60 6.81
C GLU A 170 -11.47 -16.28 6.88
N PHE A 171 -10.76 -16.30 5.74
CA PHE A 171 -9.30 -16.21 5.68
C PHE A 171 -8.78 -14.94 5.02
N GLY A 172 -9.64 -14.13 4.40
CA GLY A 172 -9.25 -12.90 3.70
C GLY A 172 -8.80 -13.13 2.26
N TYR A 173 -8.76 -14.38 1.80
CA TYR A 173 -8.43 -14.75 0.42
C TYR A 173 -9.14 -16.03 -0.02
N GLY A 174 -9.20 -16.25 -1.33
CA GLY A 174 -9.69 -17.47 -1.95
C GLY A 174 -9.16 -17.64 -3.38
N PHE A 175 -9.37 -18.82 -3.95
CA PHE A 175 -8.84 -19.18 -5.27
C PHE A 175 -9.95 -19.63 -6.22
N VAL A 176 -10.11 -18.90 -7.32
CA VAL A 176 -10.97 -19.29 -8.43
C VAL A 176 -10.13 -20.14 -9.37
N LYS A 177 -10.37 -21.44 -9.35
CA LYS A 177 -9.70 -22.42 -10.21
C LYS A 177 -10.14 -22.23 -11.66
N ASP A 178 -9.23 -22.48 -12.59
CA ASP A 178 -9.50 -22.46 -14.03
C ASP A 178 -10.12 -21.12 -14.49
N ALA A 179 -9.75 -20.02 -13.81
CA ALA A 179 -10.23 -18.68 -14.11
C ALA A 179 -9.73 -18.18 -15.46
N LEU A 180 -8.56 -18.64 -15.90
CA LEU A 180 -8.05 -18.48 -17.25
C LEU A 180 -7.77 -19.85 -17.85
N THR A 181 -8.09 -20.01 -19.12
CA THR A 181 -7.68 -21.17 -19.91
C THR A 181 -6.16 -21.17 -20.12
N PRO A 182 -5.54 -22.34 -20.41
CA PRO A 182 -4.11 -22.39 -20.73
C PRO A 182 -3.70 -21.49 -21.91
N ALA A 183 -4.60 -21.27 -22.87
CA ALA A 183 -4.37 -20.38 -24.00
C ALA A 183 -4.32 -18.91 -23.57
N GLU A 184 -5.27 -18.47 -22.74
CA GLU A 184 -5.28 -17.10 -22.18
C GLU A 184 -4.06 -16.84 -21.29
N VAL A 185 -3.67 -17.82 -20.47
CA VAL A 185 -2.42 -17.75 -19.68
C VAL A 185 -1.22 -17.54 -20.60
N GLY A 186 -1.12 -18.31 -21.70
CA GLY A 186 -0.04 -18.16 -22.68
C GLY A 186 0.00 -16.79 -23.33
N ILE A 187 -1.16 -16.24 -23.73
CA ILE A 187 -1.28 -14.91 -24.34
C ILE A 187 -0.84 -13.83 -23.35
N LEU A 188 -1.43 -13.80 -22.15
CA LEU A 188 -1.17 -12.78 -21.14
C LEU A 188 0.27 -12.84 -20.62
N LYS A 189 0.81 -14.05 -20.41
CA LYS A 189 2.20 -14.23 -20.00
C LYS A 189 3.16 -13.66 -21.03
N LYS A 190 2.97 -14.02 -22.30
CA LYS A 190 3.79 -13.52 -23.41
C LYS A 190 3.72 -11.99 -23.49
N ALA A 191 2.52 -11.42 -23.40
CA ALA A 191 2.32 -9.96 -23.42
C ALA A 191 3.06 -9.26 -22.27
N VAL A 192 2.97 -9.79 -21.04
CA VAL A 192 3.69 -9.26 -19.88
C VAL A 192 5.21 -9.30 -20.10
N GLU A 193 5.73 -10.43 -20.58
CA GLU A 193 7.16 -10.63 -20.82
C GLU A 193 7.69 -9.71 -21.94
N GLU A 194 6.99 -9.63 -23.07
CA GLU A 194 7.34 -8.74 -24.19
C GLU A 194 7.31 -7.28 -23.78
N GLN A 195 6.29 -6.86 -23.04
CA GLN A 195 6.15 -5.50 -22.57
C GLN A 195 7.22 -5.15 -21.51
N ALA A 196 7.54 -6.07 -20.60
CA ALA A 196 8.61 -5.90 -19.63
C ALA A 196 9.99 -5.75 -20.30
N ALA A 197 10.27 -6.57 -21.32
CA ALA A 197 11.47 -6.44 -22.14
C ALA A 197 11.52 -5.10 -22.89
N GLY A 198 10.39 -4.68 -23.47
CA GLY A 198 10.25 -3.39 -24.14
C GLY A 198 10.54 -2.20 -23.23
N GLU A 199 10.00 -2.20 -22.01
CA GLU A 199 10.28 -1.14 -21.02
C GLU A 199 11.75 -1.10 -20.59
N THR A 200 12.38 -2.27 -20.50
CA THR A 200 13.80 -2.39 -20.19
C THR A 200 14.65 -1.80 -21.31
N ALA A 201 14.35 -2.19 -22.56
CA ALA A 201 15.04 -1.67 -23.74
C ALA A 201 14.87 -0.14 -23.90
N ALA A 202 13.72 0.39 -23.52
CA ALA A 202 13.44 1.83 -23.52
C ALA A 202 14.00 2.59 -22.29
N GLY A 203 14.58 1.89 -21.31
CA GLY A 203 15.13 2.51 -20.09
C GLY A 203 14.08 3.07 -19.12
N VAL A 204 12.83 2.60 -19.21
CA VAL A 204 11.70 3.06 -18.37
C VAL A 204 11.19 2.01 -17.37
N ALA A 205 11.79 0.81 -17.37
CA ALA A 205 11.43 -0.28 -16.47
C ALA A 205 11.44 0.15 -15.00
N LYS A 206 10.45 -0.34 -14.23
CA LYS A 206 10.33 -0.13 -12.79
C LYS A 206 10.71 -1.41 -12.06
N ASN A 207 11.79 -1.34 -11.31
CA ASN A 207 12.43 -2.48 -10.66
C ASN A 207 12.40 -2.31 -9.12
N ASP A 208 12.09 -3.38 -8.38
CA ASP A 208 12.13 -3.44 -6.91
C ASP A 208 12.72 -4.79 -6.42
N GLY A 209 12.80 -4.99 -5.09
CA GLY A 209 13.27 -6.28 -4.54
C GLY A 209 14.80 -6.44 -4.40
N GLY A 210 15.55 -5.34 -4.48
CA GLY A 210 16.99 -5.29 -4.18
C GLY A 210 17.91 -5.22 -5.41
N PRO A 211 19.24 -5.15 -5.22
CA PRO A 211 20.20 -4.94 -6.30
C PRO A 211 20.52 -6.20 -7.14
N LEU A 212 20.16 -7.40 -6.65
CA LEU A 212 20.44 -8.67 -7.32
C LEU A 212 19.18 -9.14 -8.06
N GLN A 213 19.14 -8.96 -9.39
CA GLN A 213 18.00 -9.28 -10.26
C GLN A 213 16.65 -8.79 -9.71
N PRO A 214 16.43 -7.46 -9.71
CA PRO A 214 15.20 -6.92 -9.16
C PRO A 214 13.98 -7.48 -9.89
N ASN A 215 12.92 -7.70 -9.12
CA ASN A 215 11.59 -7.93 -9.67
C ASN A 215 11.22 -6.72 -10.54
N GLN A 216 10.41 -6.96 -11.57
CA GLN A 216 9.92 -5.88 -12.42
C GLN A 216 8.42 -5.70 -12.28
N ARG A 217 8.00 -4.45 -12.14
CA ARG A 217 6.59 -4.05 -12.20
C ARG A 217 6.29 -3.39 -13.53
N VAL A 218 5.31 -3.94 -14.24
CA VAL A 218 4.80 -3.38 -15.49
C VAL A 218 3.49 -2.65 -15.18
N TRP A 219 3.58 -1.34 -14.96
CA TRP A 219 2.47 -0.49 -14.52
C TRP A 219 1.51 -0.09 -15.66
N VAL A 220 0.31 0.39 -15.35
CA VAL A 220 -0.66 0.91 -16.32
C VAL A 220 -0.92 -0.05 -17.49
N LEU A 221 -1.27 -1.32 -17.21
CA LEU A 221 -1.50 -2.34 -18.24
C LEU A 221 -2.59 -1.97 -19.25
N THR A 222 -3.50 -1.06 -18.89
CA THR A 222 -4.52 -0.53 -19.82
C THR A 222 -3.92 0.05 -21.11
N ASN A 223 -2.67 0.50 -21.08
CA ASN A 223 -2.01 1.11 -22.23
C ASN A 223 -1.19 0.13 -23.09
N LYS A 224 -1.17 -1.16 -22.75
CA LYS A 224 -0.04 -2.04 -23.10
C LYS A 224 -0.40 -3.25 -23.98
N GLY A 225 -1.62 -3.30 -24.47
CA GLY A 225 -2.09 -4.41 -25.30
C GLY A 225 -3.61 -4.56 -25.21
N ASP A 226 -4.23 -5.06 -26.28
CA ASP A 226 -5.67 -5.28 -26.31
C ASP A 226 -6.05 -6.44 -25.37
N GLU A 227 -5.18 -7.44 -25.20
CA GLU A 227 -5.33 -8.54 -24.25
C GLU A 227 -5.48 -8.09 -22.79
N PHE A 228 -4.87 -6.96 -22.41
CA PHE A 228 -5.03 -6.40 -21.07
C PHE A 228 -6.37 -5.67 -20.90
N LEU A 229 -6.91 -5.10 -21.98
CA LEU A 229 -8.27 -4.56 -22.01
C LEU A 229 -9.29 -5.69 -22.00
N ASP A 230 -9.06 -6.77 -22.74
CA ASP A 230 -9.90 -7.97 -22.75
C ASP A 230 -9.99 -8.59 -21.35
N LEU A 231 -8.88 -8.65 -20.61
CA LEU A 231 -8.91 -9.14 -19.23
C LEU A 231 -9.76 -8.26 -18.29
N LEU A 232 -9.88 -6.95 -18.54
CA LEU A 232 -10.81 -6.07 -17.79
C LEU A 232 -12.29 -6.33 -18.11
N ASN A 233 -12.58 -7.07 -19.18
CA ASN A 233 -13.92 -7.57 -19.50
C ASN A 233 -14.23 -8.92 -18.86
N HIS A 234 -13.30 -9.50 -18.09
CA HIS A 234 -13.47 -10.84 -17.54
C HIS A 234 -14.69 -10.93 -16.58
N PRO A 235 -15.59 -11.91 -16.74
CA PRO A 235 -16.85 -11.99 -15.97
C PRO A 235 -16.63 -12.18 -14.46
N LEU A 236 -15.50 -12.75 -14.05
CA LEU A 236 -15.15 -12.84 -12.62
C LEU A 236 -15.14 -11.48 -11.91
N ILE A 237 -14.81 -10.40 -12.63
CA ILE A 237 -14.82 -9.04 -12.09
C ILE A 237 -16.26 -8.64 -11.71
N ASP A 238 -17.25 -8.98 -12.52
CA ASP A 238 -18.66 -8.67 -12.28
C ASP A 238 -19.24 -9.44 -11.09
N GLU A 239 -18.72 -10.63 -10.83
CA GLU A 239 -19.17 -11.49 -9.74
C GLU A 239 -18.52 -11.13 -8.40
N MET A 240 -17.21 -10.89 -8.40
CA MET A 240 -16.44 -10.76 -7.15
C MET A 240 -16.36 -9.32 -6.66
N VAL A 241 -16.19 -8.35 -7.57
CA VAL A 241 -15.94 -6.96 -7.16
C VAL A 241 -17.19 -6.30 -6.55
N PRO A 242 -18.37 -6.36 -7.19
CA PRO A 242 -19.59 -5.81 -6.60
C PRO A 242 -19.99 -6.51 -5.30
N TRP A 243 -19.75 -7.83 -5.20
CA TRP A 243 -20.03 -8.60 -3.98
C TRP A 243 -19.29 -8.05 -2.76
N MET A 244 -18.04 -7.60 -2.91
CA MET A 244 -17.25 -7.09 -1.79
C MET A 244 -17.33 -5.57 -1.63
N LEU A 245 -17.28 -4.83 -2.74
CA LEU A 245 -17.10 -3.37 -2.73
C LEU A 245 -18.40 -2.61 -2.96
N GLY A 246 -19.48 -3.28 -3.36
CA GLY A 246 -20.73 -2.66 -3.76
C GLY A 246 -20.63 -2.03 -5.15
N ASP A 247 -21.47 -1.04 -5.41
CA ASP A 247 -21.61 -0.44 -6.73
C ASP A 247 -20.46 0.50 -7.09
N TYR A 248 -20.18 0.60 -8.38
CA TYR A 248 -19.20 1.50 -9.00
C TYR A 248 -17.77 1.47 -8.40
N PRO A 249 -17.18 0.29 -8.13
CA PRO A 249 -15.79 0.21 -7.70
C PRO A 249 -14.86 0.74 -8.79
N ASN A 250 -13.79 1.41 -8.38
CA ASN A 250 -12.75 1.90 -9.28
C ASN A 250 -11.55 0.95 -9.27
N LEU A 251 -10.93 0.79 -10.43
CA LEU A 251 -9.62 0.18 -10.60
C LEU A 251 -8.57 1.14 -10.06
N HIS A 252 -8.11 0.83 -8.84
CA HIS A 252 -7.15 1.63 -8.09
C HIS A 252 -5.74 1.55 -8.69
N SER A 253 -5.35 0.36 -9.14
CA SER A 253 -4.14 0.10 -9.92
C SER A 253 -4.28 -1.17 -10.76
N TYR A 254 -3.52 -1.26 -11.85
CA TYR A 254 -3.52 -2.39 -12.77
C TYR A 254 -2.14 -2.63 -13.40
N PHE A 255 -1.43 -3.62 -12.86
CA PHE A 255 -0.03 -3.85 -13.19
C PHE A 255 0.31 -5.35 -13.18
N ALA A 256 1.41 -5.72 -13.83
CA ALA A 256 2.00 -7.04 -13.66
C ALA A 256 3.20 -6.97 -12.71
N ASN A 257 3.39 -8.02 -11.91
CA ASN A 257 4.56 -8.22 -11.06
C ASN A 257 5.31 -9.48 -11.52
N ILE A 258 6.56 -9.31 -11.92
CA ILE A 258 7.45 -10.38 -12.36
C ILE A 258 8.51 -10.59 -11.29
N ALA A 259 8.37 -11.65 -10.48
CA ALA A 259 9.43 -11.97 -9.52
C ALA A 259 10.52 -12.83 -10.12
N ARG A 260 11.75 -12.49 -9.75
CA ARG A 260 12.97 -13.10 -10.29
C ARG A 260 13.81 -13.76 -9.19
N PRO A 261 14.60 -14.78 -9.53
CA PRO A 261 15.59 -15.39 -8.64
C PRO A 261 16.43 -14.36 -7.88
N GLY A 262 16.67 -14.61 -6.59
CA GLY A 262 17.49 -13.74 -5.74
C GLY A 262 16.74 -12.54 -5.14
N GLY A 263 15.47 -12.37 -5.48
CA GLY A 263 14.62 -11.31 -4.95
C GLY A 263 14.47 -11.37 -3.43
N GLN A 264 14.55 -10.21 -2.78
CA GLN A 264 14.26 -10.06 -1.35
C GLN A 264 12.74 -10.10 -1.10
N PRO A 265 12.30 -10.58 0.08
CA PRO A 265 10.88 -10.50 0.44
C PRO A 265 10.43 -9.03 0.46
N MET A 266 9.24 -8.77 -0.08
CA MET A 266 8.60 -7.47 0.09
C MET A 266 8.23 -7.27 1.56
N GLN A 267 8.21 -6.02 2.02
CA GLN A 267 7.64 -5.71 3.33
C GLN A 267 6.20 -6.20 3.42
N LEU A 268 5.84 -6.81 4.54
CA LEU A 268 4.47 -7.10 4.91
C LEU A 268 3.67 -5.80 4.93
N HIS A 269 2.55 -5.82 4.23
CA HIS A 269 1.64 -4.67 4.14
C HIS A 269 0.20 -5.16 4.03
N THR A 270 -0.69 -4.19 4.23
CA THR A 270 -2.08 -4.26 3.76
C THR A 270 -2.21 -3.22 2.67
N ASP A 271 -3.03 -3.45 1.66
CA ASP A 271 -3.22 -2.44 0.62
C ASP A 271 -4.05 -1.24 1.10
N GLN A 272 -4.65 -1.33 2.28
CA GLN A 272 -5.28 -0.20 2.98
C GLN A 272 -4.30 0.63 3.83
N LEU A 273 -3.02 0.29 3.88
CA LEU A 273 -2.06 0.93 4.80
C LEU A 273 -2.01 2.47 4.65
N ALA A 274 -2.22 2.98 3.43
CA ALA A 274 -2.23 4.42 3.15
C ALA A 274 -3.50 5.17 3.60
N ILE A 275 -4.57 4.47 4.00
CA ILE A 275 -5.82 5.08 4.47
C ILE A 275 -5.63 5.47 5.94
N GLN A 276 -5.60 6.79 6.19
CA GLN A 276 -5.37 7.40 7.50
C GLN A 276 -6.57 8.30 7.88
N PRO A 277 -7.08 8.27 9.13
CA PRO A 277 -6.70 7.39 10.24
C PRO A 277 -6.86 5.89 9.88
N PRO A 278 -6.11 4.98 10.53
CA PRO A 278 -6.17 3.56 10.20
C PRO A 278 -7.57 2.99 10.47
N ILE A 279 -8.26 2.57 9.40
CA ILE A 279 -9.59 1.95 9.48
C ILE A 279 -9.46 0.46 9.16
N ARG A 280 -9.52 -0.36 10.22
CA ARG A 280 -9.33 -1.82 10.14
C ARG A 280 -10.64 -2.61 10.16
N THR A 281 -11.77 -1.94 10.35
CA THR A 281 -13.11 -2.57 10.44
C THR A 281 -13.87 -2.59 9.12
N VAL A 282 -13.42 -1.80 8.13
CA VAL A 282 -14.08 -1.64 6.83
C VAL A 282 -13.13 -2.09 5.71
N THR A 283 -13.66 -2.91 4.81
CA THR A 283 -13.03 -3.24 3.54
C THR A 283 -13.22 -2.10 2.55
N PHE A 284 -12.12 -1.49 2.10
CA PHE A 284 -12.12 -0.48 1.06
C PHE A 284 -11.72 -1.01 -0.31
N GLY A 285 -11.07 -2.17 -0.38
CA GLY A 285 -10.61 -2.73 -1.64
C GLY A 285 -10.43 -4.24 -1.65
N MET A 286 -10.13 -4.74 -2.84
CA MET A 286 -9.81 -6.14 -3.07
C MET A 286 -8.95 -6.28 -4.32
N ASN A 287 -8.10 -7.29 -4.33
CA ASN A 287 -7.32 -7.66 -5.49
C ASN A 287 -7.90 -8.90 -6.16
N ILE A 288 -7.78 -8.91 -7.48
CA ILE A 288 -7.80 -10.13 -8.29
C ILE A 288 -6.41 -10.27 -8.90
N MET A 289 -5.69 -11.29 -8.46
CA MET A 289 -4.36 -11.65 -8.95
C MET A 289 -4.47 -12.85 -9.87
N TRP A 290 -4.11 -12.67 -11.13
CA TRP A 290 -4.14 -13.70 -12.17
C TRP A 290 -2.78 -14.39 -12.23
N LEU A 291 -2.75 -15.68 -11.90
CA LEU A 291 -1.51 -16.45 -11.82
C LEU A 291 -1.12 -16.93 -13.22
N LEU A 292 -0.06 -16.36 -13.78
CA LEU A 292 0.44 -16.71 -15.11
C LEU A 292 1.47 -17.84 -15.11
N ASN A 293 1.89 -18.25 -13.90
CA ASN A 293 2.69 -19.42 -13.59
C ASN A 293 2.09 -20.12 -12.38
N ASP A 294 2.50 -21.37 -12.13
CA ASP A 294 2.26 -22.01 -10.84
C ASP A 294 2.89 -21.17 -9.73
N PHE A 295 2.14 -20.92 -8.66
CA PHE A 295 2.63 -20.28 -7.46
C PHE A 295 3.02 -21.35 -6.45
N THR A 296 4.25 -21.27 -5.96
CA THR A 296 4.83 -22.20 -4.98
C THR A 296 5.56 -21.43 -3.89
N GLU A 297 5.84 -22.09 -2.77
CA GLU A 297 6.75 -21.56 -1.75
C GLU A 297 8.08 -21.09 -2.36
N LYS A 298 8.67 -21.92 -3.22
CA LYS A 298 10.04 -21.76 -3.70
C LYS A 298 10.19 -20.62 -4.72
N ASN A 299 9.23 -20.44 -5.62
CA ASN A 299 9.29 -19.42 -6.67
C ASN A 299 8.73 -18.05 -6.26
N GLY A 300 8.58 -17.82 -4.95
CA GLY A 300 8.14 -16.54 -4.41
C GLY A 300 6.65 -16.30 -4.54
N GLY A 301 5.82 -17.34 -4.35
CA GLY A 301 4.38 -17.17 -4.21
C GLY A 301 4.03 -16.15 -3.11
N THR A 302 2.92 -15.44 -3.29
CA THR A 302 2.49 -14.39 -2.35
C THR A 302 2.38 -14.96 -0.93
N ARG A 303 3.07 -14.33 0.01
CA ARG A 303 3.03 -14.65 1.45
C ARG A 303 1.80 -14.01 2.06
N ILE A 304 1.09 -14.74 2.89
CA ILE A 304 -0.14 -14.27 3.54
C ILE A 304 -0.22 -14.76 4.99
N TYR A 305 -0.89 -13.98 5.83
CA TYR A 305 -1.36 -14.41 7.15
C TYR A 305 -2.87 -14.67 7.09
N PRO A 306 -3.32 -15.93 7.00
CA PRO A 306 -4.74 -16.24 6.89
C PRO A 306 -5.55 -15.64 8.04
N GLY A 307 -6.67 -15.00 7.71
CA GLY A 307 -7.58 -14.39 8.69
C GLY A 307 -7.10 -13.04 9.25
N SER A 308 -5.93 -12.54 8.82
CA SER A 308 -5.37 -11.28 9.34
C SER A 308 -6.14 -10.02 8.95
N HIS A 309 -7.09 -10.12 8.02
CA HIS A 309 -8.08 -9.06 7.75
C HIS A 309 -9.09 -8.87 8.90
N ASN A 310 -9.19 -9.86 9.81
CA ASN A 310 -10.09 -9.82 10.95
C ASN A 310 -9.43 -9.17 12.17
N GLY A 311 -9.85 -7.93 12.44
CA GLY A 311 -9.56 -7.22 13.68
C GLY A 311 -8.31 -6.35 13.65
N ASN A 312 -7.93 -5.85 14.82
CA ASN A 312 -6.77 -4.98 14.99
C ASN A 312 -5.49 -5.81 15.19
N VAL A 313 -4.99 -6.38 14.10
CA VAL A 313 -3.74 -7.14 14.08
C VAL A 313 -2.73 -6.53 13.12
N ALA A 314 -1.44 -6.66 13.44
CA ALA A 314 -0.36 -6.17 12.62
C ALA A 314 0.96 -6.88 12.97
N PRO A 315 1.93 -6.96 12.03
CA PRO A 315 3.22 -7.59 12.29
C PRO A 315 4.02 -6.74 13.28
N GLU A 316 4.78 -7.40 14.14
CA GLU A 316 5.74 -6.71 15.01
C GLU A 316 6.95 -6.25 14.19
N ASP A 317 7.34 -6.99 13.15
CA ASP A 317 8.36 -6.59 12.17
C ASP A 317 7.80 -6.79 10.75
N VAL A 318 7.78 -5.72 9.95
CA VAL A 318 7.25 -5.77 8.57
C VAL A 318 8.19 -6.50 7.60
N PHE A 319 9.43 -6.79 7.98
CA PHE A 319 10.37 -7.55 7.15
C PHE A 319 10.41 -9.04 7.49
N ASP A 320 9.84 -9.43 8.63
CA ASP A 320 9.78 -10.83 9.06
C ASP A 320 8.49 -11.49 8.56
N ILE A 321 8.65 -12.42 7.61
CA ILE A 321 7.55 -13.21 7.06
C ILE A 321 7.33 -14.54 7.81
N ASP A 322 8.01 -14.78 8.94
CA ASP A 322 7.85 -16.01 9.71
C ASP A 322 6.41 -16.22 10.18
N GLY A 323 5.94 -17.47 10.08
CA GLY A 323 4.56 -17.85 10.38
C GLY A 323 3.52 -17.45 9.32
N SER A 324 3.91 -16.82 8.20
CA SER A 324 3.05 -16.73 7.01
C SER A 324 3.05 -18.04 6.21
N ILE A 325 2.17 -18.14 5.20
CA ILE A 325 2.18 -19.23 4.21
C ILE A 325 2.25 -18.66 2.80
N ALA A 326 2.78 -19.43 1.83
CA ALA A 326 2.63 -19.09 0.42
C ALA A 326 1.22 -19.47 -0.07
N ALA A 327 0.60 -18.54 -0.79
CA ALA A 327 -0.63 -18.75 -1.53
C ALA A 327 -0.34 -19.60 -2.79
N GLN A 328 -0.31 -20.92 -2.63
CA GLN A 328 0.07 -21.86 -3.69
C GLN A 328 -1.14 -22.30 -4.52
N ALA A 329 -1.02 -22.17 -5.84
CA ALA A 329 -2.05 -22.58 -6.80
C ALA A 329 -1.45 -22.71 -8.21
N PRO A 330 -2.05 -23.54 -9.10
CA PRO A 330 -1.57 -23.69 -10.47
C PRO A 330 -1.83 -22.43 -11.32
N ALA A 331 -1.06 -22.28 -12.40
CA ALA A 331 -1.30 -21.26 -13.42
C ALA A 331 -2.75 -21.31 -13.94
N GLY A 332 -3.31 -20.15 -14.28
CA GLY A 332 -4.71 -20.01 -14.68
C GLY A 332 -5.69 -19.87 -13.51
N THR A 333 -5.23 -20.02 -12.27
CA THR A 333 -6.01 -19.65 -11.09
C THR A 333 -6.05 -18.13 -10.93
N ALA A 334 -7.19 -17.58 -10.50
CA ALA A 334 -7.25 -16.22 -9.97
C ALA A 334 -7.31 -16.26 -8.43
N MET A 335 -6.30 -15.69 -7.77
CA MET A 335 -6.34 -15.45 -6.34
C MET A 335 -7.08 -14.15 -6.07
N VAL A 336 -8.12 -14.21 -5.25
CA VAL A 336 -8.91 -13.06 -4.85
C VAL A 336 -8.65 -12.80 -3.38
N PHE A 337 -8.24 -11.59 -3.01
CA PHE A 337 -7.96 -11.27 -1.61
C PHE A 337 -8.37 -9.85 -1.23
N GLU A 338 -8.72 -9.71 0.03
CA GLU A 338 -9.26 -8.50 0.63
C GLU A 338 -8.13 -7.57 1.08
N SER A 339 -8.32 -6.24 0.98
CA SER A 339 -7.22 -5.28 1.11
C SER A 339 -6.68 -5.05 2.54
N ARG A 340 -7.30 -5.63 3.58
CA ARG A 340 -6.75 -5.64 4.96
C ARG A 340 -5.94 -6.91 5.24
N LEU A 341 -5.92 -7.89 4.34
CA LEU A 341 -5.09 -9.08 4.50
C LEU A 341 -3.61 -8.68 4.52
N TRP A 342 -2.90 -9.05 5.57
CA TRP A 342 -1.46 -8.88 5.65
C TRP A 342 -0.77 -9.86 4.70
N HIS A 343 -0.01 -9.31 3.78
CA HIS A 343 0.63 -10.08 2.72
C HIS A 343 1.94 -9.43 2.25
N ALA A 344 2.72 -10.19 1.49
CA ALA A 344 3.94 -9.74 0.84
C ALA A 344 4.22 -10.57 -0.41
N THR A 345 4.97 -10.02 -1.37
CA THR A 345 5.60 -10.84 -2.40
C THR A 345 6.65 -11.74 -1.74
N GLY A 346 6.54 -13.05 -1.94
CA GLY A 346 7.51 -14.02 -1.42
C GLY A 346 8.84 -13.95 -2.17
N PRO A 347 9.96 -14.30 -1.52
CA PRO A 347 11.26 -14.34 -2.17
C PRO A 347 11.31 -15.50 -3.17
N ASN A 348 11.70 -15.24 -4.41
CA ASN A 348 11.94 -16.29 -5.38
C ASN A 348 13.35 -16.87 -5.15
N THR A 349 13.38 -18.07 -4.58
CA THR A 349 14.59 -18.80 -4.18
C THR A 349 15.02 -19.86 -5.19
N ASN A 350 14.35 -19.93 -6.36
CA ASN A 350 14.85 -20.75 -7.46
C ASN A 350 16.16 -20.19 -8.02
N GLU A 351 16.93 -21.05 -8.68
CA GLU A 351 18.15 -20.65 -9.40
C GLU A 351 17.84 -19.92 -10.73
N SER A 352 16.69 -20.23 -11.33
CA SER A 352 16.22 -19.65 -12.60
C SER A 352 14.70 -19.62 -12.67
N GLY A 353 14.18 -18.88 -13.66
CA GLY A 353 12.74 -18.82 -13.96
C GLY A 353 12.04 -17.63 -13.29
N GLU A 354 11.29 -16.89 -14.11
CA GLU A 354 10.46 -15.77 -13.69
C GLU A 354 9.06 -16.23 -13.29
N ARG A 355 8.42 -15.49 -12.39
CA ARG A 355 7.07 -15.76 -11.91
C ARG A 355 6.20 -14.52 -12.16
N PRO A 356 5.62 -14.36 -13.36
CA PRO A 356 4.71 -13.26 -13.64
C PRO A 356 3.32 -13.51 -13.03
N ALA A 357 2.69 -12.44 -12.58
CA ALA A 357 1.26 -12.39 -12.29
C ALA A 357 0.72 -11.00 -12.61
N ILE A 358 -0.55 -10.92 -13.01
CA ILE A 358 -1.26 -9.67 -13.22
C ILE A 358 -2.10 -9.37 -11.98
N ILE A 359 -2.06 -8.14 -11.50
CA ILE A 359 -2.75 -7.71 -10.28
C ILE A 359 -3.70 -6.58 -10.66
N MET A 360 -5.00 -6.81 -10.44
CA MET A 360 -6.04 -5.81 -10.55
C MET A 360 -6.50 -5.45 -9.14
N PHE A 361 -6.19 -4.23 -8.70
CA PHE A 361 -6.62 -3.75 -7.41
C PHE A 361 -7.84 -2.85 -7.56
N PHE A 362 -8.98 -3.24 -6.99
CA PHE A 362 -10.20 -2.45 -6.97
C PHE A 362 -10.40 -1.82 -5.60
N MET A 363 -10.91 -0.59 -5.59
CA MET A 363 -11.33 0.10 -4.38
C MET A 363 -12.70 0.75 -4.53
N ARG A 364 -13.35 1.03 -3.41
CA ARG A 364 -14.60 1.80 -3.37
C ARG A 364 -14.43 3.15 -4.05
N SER A 365 -15.50 3.64 -4.69
CA SER A 365 -15.45 4.76 -5.63
C SER A 365 -14.89 6.08 -5.06
N TYR A 366 -15.11 6.32 -3.76
CA TYR A 366 -14.68 7.52 -3.05
C TYR A 366 -13.21 7.50 -2.61
N ILE A 367 -12.47 6.42 -2.86
CA ILE A 367 -11.05 6.33 -2.56
C ILE A 367 -10.23 6.88 -3.73
N ARG A 368 -9.29 7.79 -3.43
CA ARG A 368 -8.33 8.30 -4.40
C ARG A 368 -7.53 7.15 -5.01
N LEU A 369 -7.43 7.10 -6.33
CA LEU A 369 -6.69 6.05 -7.05
C LEU A 369 -5.17 6.12 -6.82
N GLN A 370 -4.51 4.96 -6.75
CA GLN A 370 -3.05 4.85 -6.77
C GLN A 370 -2.50 5.24 -8.14
N GLU A 371 -3.16 4.79 -9.21
CA GLU A 371 -2.88 5.22 -10.59
C GLU A 371 -3.97 6.18 -11.05
N GLN A 372 -3.59 7.41 -11.42
CA GLN A 372 -4.52 8.40 -11.96
C GLN A 372 -4.86 8.05 -13.41
N ASN A 373 -5.68 7.01 -13.59
CA ASN A 373 -6.07 6.46 -14.88
C ASN A 373 -6.45 7.53 -15.93
N PRO A 374 -7.24 8.59 -15.60
CA PRO A 374 -7.56 9.62 -16.58
C PRO A 374 -6.37 10.44 -17.11
N LEU A 375 -5.29 10.55 -16.33
CA LEU A 375 -4.05 11.23 -16.74
C LEU A 375 -3.03 10.26 -17.36
N SER A 376 -3.02 9.01 -16.91
CA SER A 376 -2.08 8.00 -17.38
C SER A 376 -2.51 7.36 -18.71
N LEU A 377 -3.80 7.41 -19.05
CA LEU A 377 -4.32 6.84 -20.30
C LEU A 377 -3.76 7.55 -21.53
N ARG A 378 -3.25 6.77 -22.48
CA ARG A 378 -2.72 7.28 -23.74
C ARG A 378 -3.86 7.70 -24.68
N HIS A 379 -3.63 8.77 -25.44
CA HIS A 379 -4.63 9.33 -26.37
C HIS A 379 -5.09 8.33 -27.43
N GLU A 380 -4.20 7.47 -27.91
CA GLU A 380 -4.51 6.43 -28.89
C GLU A 380 -5.28 5.23 -28.30
N VAL A 381 -5.27 5.07 -26.97
CA VAL A 381 -5.98 3.99 -26.28
C VAL A 381 -7.39 4.45 -25.89
N ALA A 382 -7.57 5.72 -25.56
CA ALA A 382 -8.87 6.26 -25.14
C ALA A 382 -10.05 5.92 -26.07
N PRO A 383 -9.93 5.97 -27.42
CA PRO A 383 -11.01 5.59 -28.33
C PRO A 383 -11.39 4.10 -28.28
N LYS A 384 -10.49 3.23 -27.80
CA LYS A 384 -10.75 1.79 -27.66
C LYS A 384 -11.54 1.43 -26.40
N LEU A 385 -11.64 2.35 -25.44
CA LEU A 385 -12.28 2.06 -24.16
C LEU A 385 -13.80 1.98 -24.29
N THR A 386 -14.36 0.84 -23.87
CA THR A 386 -15.80 0.70 -23.66
C THR A 386 -16.25 1.51 -22.45
N ASP A 387 -17.55 1.76 -22.31
CA ASP A 387 -18.09 2.40 -21.11
C ASP A 387 -17.78 1.61 -19.83
N ARG A 388 -17.68 0.28 -19.93
CA ARG A 388 -17.21 -0.58 -18.84
C ARG A 388 -15.79 -0.23 -18.42
N HIS A 389 -14.85 -0.14 -19.36
CA HIS A 389 -13.47 0.26 -19.04
C HIS A 389 -13.44 1.65 -18.40
N LYS A 390 -14.16 2.61 -18.98
CA LYS A 390 -14.25 3.98 -18.44
C LYS A 390 -14.81 4.01 -17.01
N ARG A 391 -15.81 3.18 -16.70
CA ARG A 391 -16.35 3.04 -15.33
C ARG A 391 -15.28 2.62 -14.35
N PHE A 392 -14.55 1.55 -14.62
CA PHE A 392 -13.47 1.11 -13.73
C PHE A 392 -12.34 2.13 -13.63
N MET A 393 -12.04 2.87 -14.70
CA MET A 393 -10.95 3.83 -14.73
C MET A 393 -11.27 5.17 -14.05
N GLY A 394 -12.40 5.28 -13.32
CA GLY A 394 -12.76 6.46 -12.56
C GLY A 394 -13.31 7.62 -13.39
N TYR A 395 -13.75 7.36 -14.63
CA TYR A 395 -14.49 8.35 -15.43
C TYR A 395 -15.95 8.42 -15.01
N CYS A 396 -16.49 7.41 -14.32
CA CYS A 396 -17.88 7.43 -13.92
C CYS A 396 -18.08 8.22 -12.63
N SER A 397 -19.02 9.17 -12.64
CA SER A 397 -19.46 9.87 -11.44
C SER A 397 -20.23 8.93 -10.51
N THR A 398 -20.00 9.08 -9.19
CA THR A 398 -20.67 8.29 -8.15
C THR A 398 -21.09 9.20 -7.00
N GLY A 399 -22.37 9.25 -6.68
CA GLY A 399 -22.91 10.33 -5.83
C GLY A 399 -22.41 11.71 -6.29
N ALA A 400 -21.78 12.48 -5.39
CA ALA A 400 -21.20 13.80 -5.70
C ALA A 400 -19.71 13.77 -6.12
N ALA A 401 -19.12 12.58 -6.29
CA ALA A 401 -17.71 12.40 -6.63
C ALA A 401 -17.50 12.11 -8.12
N GLY A 402 -16.36 12.53 -8.68
CA GLY A 402 -15.98 12.26 -10.06
C GLY A 402 -16.66 13.14 -11.12
N GLY A 403 -17.38 14.18 -10.70
CA GLY A 403 -17.99 15.16 -11.61
C GLY A 403 -16.99 16.05 -12.34
N LEU A 404 -17.41 16.60 -13.48
CA LEU A 404 -16.66 17.59 -14.27
C LEU A 404 -17.50 18.85 -14.48
N ASP A 405 -16.89 20.02 -14.26
CA ASP A 405 -17.51 21.34 -14.49
C ASP A 405 -18.87 21.53 -13.80
N GLY A 406 -19.03 21.00 -12.58
CA GLY A 406 -20.26 21.10 -11.78
C GLY A 406 -21.35 20.08 -12.13
N GLU A 407 -21.14 19.23 -13.14
CA GLU A 407 -22.00 18.07 -13.39
C GLU A 407 -21.62 16.91 -12.46
N VAL A 408 -22.57 16.48 -11.63
CA VAL A 408 -22.36 15.46 -10.57
C VAL A 408 -23.45 14.40 -10.55
N ARG A 409 -24.33 14.31 -11.56
CA ARG A 409 -25.31 13.22 -11.62
C ARG A 409 -24.60 11.88 -11.65
N GLU A 410 -25.09 10.92 -10.86
CA GLU A 410 -24.51 9.57 -10.75
C GLU A 410 -24.62 8.77 -12.06
N GLY A 411 -23.60 7.97 -12.34
CA GLY A 411 -23.60 7.05 -13.48
C GLY A 411 -23.19 7.70 -14.81
N ILE A 412 -22.85 8.99 -14.82
CA ILE A 412 -22.38 9.69 -16.03
C ILE A 412 -20.91 9.35 -16.24
N ILE A 413 -20.56 8.99 -17.48
CA ILE A 413 -19.17 8.94 -17.92
C ILE A 413 -18.72 10.38 -18.19
N ALA A 414 -17.81 10.85 -17.36
CA ALA A 414 -17.21 12.17 -17.44
C ALA A 414 -16.29 12.24 -18.66
N GLU A 415 -16.51 13.25 -19.51
CA GLU A 415 -15.70 13.50 -20.70
C GLU A 415 -15.03 14.87 -20.59
N ARG A 416 -13.77 14.93 -21.04
CA ARG A 416 -13.03 16.19 -21.10
C ARG A 416 -13.71 17.11 -22.12
N LYS A 417 -14.06 18.33 -21.69
CA LYS A 417 -14.57 19.39 -22.57
C LYS A 417 -13.43 20.32 -22.98
N ASP A 418 -13.37 20.69 -24.26
CA ASP A 418 -12.32 21.57 -24.78
C ASP A 418 -12.52 23.05 -24.39
N ASP A 419 -13.78 23.50 -24.23
CA ASP A 419 -14.13 24.83 -23.71
C ASP A 419 -15.19 24.71 -22.61
N CYS A 420 -14.73 24.55 -21.36
CA CYS A 420 -15.62 24.43 -20.19
C CYS A 420 -15.79 25.72 -19.37
N VAL A 421 -14.99 26.74 -19.65
CA VAL A 421 -14.93 27.97 -18.84
C VAL A 421 -15.51 29.19 -19.57
N GLY A 422 -15.70 29.10 -20.88
CA GLY A 422 -16.12 30.22 -21.71
C GLY A 422 -15.10 31.36 -21.67
N ARG A 423 -15.55 32.59 -21.95
CA ARG A 423 -14.68 33.77 -21.92
C ARG A 423 -14.18 34.05 -20.51
N VAL A 424 -12.91 33.76 -20.27
CA VAL A 424 -12.24 34.08 -18.99
C VAL A 424 -12.23 35.58 -18.75
N ARG A 425 -12.58 35.99 -17.52
CA ARG A 425 -12.47 37.39 -17.09
C ARG A 425 -11.00 37.82 -17.12
N VAL A 426 -10.71 38.91 -17.80
CA VAL A 426 -9.39 39.55 -17.73
C VAL A 426 -9.35 40.37 -16.45
N SER A 427 -8.39 40.08 -15.56
CA SER A 427 -8.15 40.93 -14.40
C SER A 427 -7.70 42.32 -14.86
N PRO A 428 -8.24 43.42 -14.28
CA PRO A 428 -7.67 44.75 -14.48
C PRO A 428 -6.18 44.73 -14.10
N ALA A 429 -5.35 45.34 -14.94
CA ALA A 429 -3.92 45.47 -14.70
C ALA A 429 -3.61 46.32 -13.47
#